data_AF-A0A382XDS1-F1
#
_entry.id   AF-A0A382XDS1-F1
#
_cell.length_a   1.000
_cell.length_b   1.000
_cell.length_c   1.000
_cell.angle_alpha   90.00
_cell.angle_beta   90.00
_cell.angle_gamma   90.00
#
_symmetry.space_group_name_H-M   'P 1'
#
loop_
_entity.id
_entity.type
_entity.pdbx_description
1 polymer ?
#
loop_
_entity_poly.entity_id
_entity_poly.type
_entity_poly.pdbx_seq_one_letter_code
_entity_poly.pdbx_strand_id
1 'polypeptide(L)' 'PHIGSASFETRDRMALLVVDNISDALAGKTPRSLVPTYCK' A
#
# COMPACT_ATOMS: atom_id res chain seq x y z
N PRO A 1 -18.35 -13.29 3.22
CA PRO A 1 -17.96 -12.38 2.11
C PRO A 1 -16.68 -11.53 2.36
N HIS A 2 -15.70 -11.97 3.16
CA HIS A 2 -14.39 -11.29 3.34
C HIS A 2 -14.42 -9.75 3.55
N ILE A 3 -15.31 -9.25 4.43
CA ILE A 3 -15.56 -7.80 4.63
C ILE A 3 -14.80 -7.18 5.82
N GLY A 4 -13.81 -7.87 6.38
CA GLY A 4 -13.17 -7.47 7.65
C GLY A 4 -12.52 -6.08 7.65
N SER A 5 -12.09 -5.59 6.49
CA SER A 5 -11.48 -4.26 6.31
C SER A 5 -12.40 -3.24 5.63
N ALA A 6 -13.69 -3.54 5.47
CA ALA A 6 -14.62 -2.76 4.65
C ALA A 6 -15.25 -1.55 5.36
N SER A 7 -14.65 -1.00 6.41
CA SER A 7 -15.05 0.32 6.93
C SER A 7 -14.47 1.44 6.07
N PHE A 8 -15.17 2.57 5.95
CA PHE A 8 -14.69 3.76 5.23
C PHE A 8 -13.30 4.17 5.72
N GLU A 9 -13.15 4.33 7.04
CA GLU A 9 -11.87 4.69 7.66
C GLU A 9 -10.72 3.75 7.29
N THR A 10 -10.96 2.42 7.31
CA THR A 10 -9.92 1.44 6.95
C THR A 10 -9.60 1.52 5.47
N ARG A 11 -10.62 1.60 4.60
CA ARG A 11 -10.44 1.65 3.14
C ARG A 11 -9.75 2.93 2.67
N ASP A 12 -10.05 4.07 3.28
CA ASP A 12 -9.40 5.35 2.97
C ASP A 12 -7.91 5.31 3.33
N ARG A 13 -7.56 4.79 4.52
CA ARG A 13 -6.15 4.62 4.93
C ARG A 13 -5.40 3.64 4.02
N MET A 14 -6.05 2.54 3.62
CA MET A 14 -5.46 1.59 2.68
C MET A 14 -5.20 2.25 1.31
N ALA A 15 -6.12 3.08 0.82
CA ALA A 15 -5.96 3.78 -0.45
C ALA A 15 -4.77 4.76 -0.41
N LEU A 16 -4.64 5.54 0.67
CA LEU A 16 -3.50 6.43 0.86
C LEU A 16 -2.15 5.67 0.91
N LEU A 17 -2.10 4.53 1.61
CA LEU A 17 -0.90 3.69 1.66
C LEU A 17 -0.49 3.16 0.27
N VAL A 18 -1.46 2.85 -0.60
CA VAL A 18 -1.18 2.43 -1.98
C VAL A 18 -0.51 3.57 -2.76
N VAL A 19 -1.05 4.79 -2.66
CA VAL A 19 -0.48 5.97 -3.34
C VAL A 19 0.93 6.26 -2.85
N ASP A 20 1.18 6.16 -1.55
CA ASP A 20 2.51 6.35 -0.97
C ASP A 20 3.54 5.36 -1.54
N ASN A 21 3.18 4.07 -1.63
CA ASN A 21 4.07 3.05 -2.21
C ASN A 21 4.40 3.31 -3.68
N ILE A 22 3.41 3.71 -4.48
CA ILE A 22 3.63 4.03 -5.91
C ILE A 22 4.55 5.24 -6.03
N SER A 23 4.30 6.28 -5.23
CA SER A 23 5.11 7.50 -5.22
C SER A 23 6.57 7.19 -4.83
N ASP A 24 6.78 6.35 -3.81
CA ASP A 24 8.11 5.91 -3.39
C ASP A 24 8.82 5.11 -4.50
N ALA A 25 8.11 4.19 -5.18
CA ALA A 25 8.67 3.43 -6.30
C ALA A 25 9.11 4.33 -7.46
N LEU A 26 8.25 5.28 -7.87
CA LEU A 26 8.54 6.21 -8.97
C LEU A 26 9.67 7.19 -8.63
N ALA A 27 9.86 7.50 -7.35
CA ALA A 27 10.98 8.30 -6.87
C ALA A 27 12.29 7.49 -6.72
N GLY A 28 12.31 6.20 -7.12
CA GLY A 28 13.47 5.32 -6.96
C GLY A 28 13.74 4.89 -5.52
N LYS A 29 12.81 5.15 -4.59
CA LYS A 29 12.91 4.73 -3.18
C LYS A 29 12.37 3.31 -3.02
N THR A 30 12.63 2.70 -1.87
CA THR A 30 12.01 1.42 -1.50
C THR A 30 10.57 1.68 -1.03
N PRO A 31 9.55 1.03 -1.63
CA PRO A 31 8.16 1.17 -1.16
C PRO A 31 8.00 0.73 0.29
N ARG A 32 7.20 1.46 1.07
CA ARG A 32 6.99 1.23 2.51
C ARG A 32 6.49 -0.17 2.86
N SER A 33 5.69 -0.77 1.98
CA SER A 33 5.16 -2.11 2.12
C SER A 33 5.61 -3.02 0.96
N LEU A 34 6.88 -2.91 0.57
CA LEU A 34 7.47 -3.82 -0.40
C LEU A 34 7.32 -5.27 0.08
N VAL A 35 6.77 -6.12 -0.78
CA VAL A 35 6.60 -7.54 -0.47
C VAL A 35 7.99 -8.18 -0.39
N PRO A 36 8.35 -8.91 0.69
CA PRO A 36 9.70 -9.45 0.88
C PRO A 36 10.20 -10.36 -0.25
N THR A 37 9.29 -11.02 -0.98
CA THR A 37 9.62 -11.90 -2.11
C THR A 37 9.86 -11.16 -3.42
N TYR A 38 9.53 -9.87 -3.47
CA TYR A 38 9.81 -9.01 -4.60
C TYR A 38 11.23 -8.45 -4.45
N CYS A 39 12.22 -9.29 -4.73
CA CYS A 39 13.62 -8.85 -4.80
C CYS A 39 13.77 -7.72 -5.84
N LYS A 40 14.52 -6.67 -5.47
CA LYS A 40 15.05 -5.70 -6.44
C LYS A 40 16.14 -6.33 -7.30
#